data_AF-A0A0F3NZ85-F1
#
_entry.id   AF-A0A0F3NZ85-F1
#
_cell.length_a   1.000
_cell.length_b   1.000
_cell.length_c   1.000
_cell.angle_alpha   90.00
_cell.angle_beta   90.00
_cell.angle_gamma   90.00
#
_symmetry.space_group_name_H-M   'P 1'
#
loop_
_entity.id
_entity.type
_entity.pdbx_description
1 polymer ?
#
loop_
_entity_poly.entity_id
_entity_poly.type
_entity_poly.pdbx_seq_one_letter_code
_entity_poly.pdbx_strand_id
1 'polypeptide(L)'
;MIINIFTKAAAKVGIPSNMHDSIMSMTGTIVVTNNNVHFYDSLAQDEKSWISHLKGGESASIYRCDNVSCLHPSLRRNITISPEQSYAGKAKQQLTNLKN
;
A
#
# COMPACT_ATOMS: atom_id res chain seq x y z
N MET A 1 -21.82 0.98 7.65
CA MET A 1 -20.42 1.29 8.01
C MET A 1 -19.65 1.57 6.73
N ILE A 2 -18.87 2.64 6.67
CA ILE A 2 -18.04 2.99 5.50
C ILE A 2 -16.59 3.00 5.96
N ILE A 3 -15.80 2.00 5.57
CA ILE A 3 -14.43 1.84 6.09
C ILE A 3 -13.56 0.96 5.19
N ASN A 4 -12.31 1.35 4.99
CA ASN A 4 -11.25 0.46 4.54
C ASN A 4 -10.52 -0.06 5.78
N ILE A 5 -10.58 -1.38 6.01
CA ILE A 5 -10.07 -2.00 7.24
C ILE A 5 -8.58 -1.74 7.42
N PHE A 6 -7.79 -1.88 6.35
CA PHE A 6 -6.35 -1.63 6.39
C PHE A 6 -6.06 -0.18 6.81
N THR A 7 -6.63 0.82 6.13
CA THR A 7 -6.33 2.23 6.42
C THR A 7 -6.71 2.62 7.86
N LYS A 8 -7.83 2.09 8.37
CA LYS A 8 -8.22 2.32 9.77
C LYS A 8 -7.21 1.73 10.74
N ALA A 9 -6.79 0.49 10.52
CA ALA A 9 -5.80 -0.18 11.37
C ALA A 9 -4.45 0.55 11.30
N ALA A 10 -3.98 0.85 10.09
CA ALA A 10 -2.74 1.57 9.83
C ALA A 10 -2.70 2.94 10.53
N ALA A 11 -3.77 3.72 10.43
CA ALA A 11 -3.89 5.00 11.13
C ALA A 11 -3.86 4.82 12.66
N LYS A 12 -4.55 3.80 13.19
CA LYS A 12 -4.58 3.52 14.64
C LYS A 12 -3.21 3.16 15.20
N VAL A 13 -2.36 2.48 14.43
CA VAL A 13 -1.00 2.10 14.85
C VAL A 13 0.08 3.10 14.41
N GLY A 14 -0.30 4.23 13.80
CA GLY A 14 0.62 5.30 13.41
C GLY A 14 1.46 5.02 12.16
N ILE A 15 1.04 4.13 11.26
CA ILE A 15 1.72 3.95 9.96
C ILE A 15 1.50 5.21 9.10
N PRO A 16 2.56 5.83 8.56
CA PRO A 16 2.46 7.00 7.70
C PRO A 16 1.60 6.76 6.45
N SER A 17 0.77 7.74 6.08
CA SER A 17 -0.17 7.64 4.95
C SER A 17 0.53 7.38 3.61
N ASN A 18 1.73 7.92 3.40
CA ASN A 18 2.52 7.69 2.20
C ASN A 18 3.04 6.24 2.05
N MET A 19 2.90 5.40 3.09
CA MET A 19 3.20 3.97 3.05
C MET A 19 1.96 3.10 2.83
N HIS A 20 0.74 3.66 2.94
CA HIS A 20 -0.49 2.88 2.91
C HIS A 20 -0.66 2.13 1.59
N ASP A 21 -0.53 2.81 0.44
CA ASP A 21 -0.64 2.20 -0.89
C ASP A 21 0.31 1.00 -1.05
N SER A 22 1.58 1.16 -0.64
CA SER A 22 2.60 0.12 -0.76
C SER A 22 2.26 -1.11 0.08
N ILE A 23 1.95 -0.92 1.37
CA ILE A 23 1.65 -2.02 2.29
C ILE A 23 0.32 -2.68 1.93
N MET A 24 -0.72 -1.89 1.65
CA MET A 24 -2.03 -2.40 1.25
C MET A 24 -1.95 -3.19 -0.05
N SER A 25 -1.08 -2.82 -0.99
CA SER A 25 -0.84 -3.61 -2.20
C SER A 25 -0.18 -4.96 -1.91
N MET A 26 0.67 -5.02 -0.87
CA MET A 26 1.33 -6.26 -0.45
C MET A 26 0.41 -7.15 0.38
N THR A 27 -0.47 -6.58 1.19
CA THR A 27 -1.32 -7.34 2.14
C THR A 27 -2.76 -7.55 1.68
N GLY A 28 -3.23 -6.75 0.73
CA GLY A 28 -4.65 -6.62 0.45
C GLY A 28 -5.40 -5.81 1.53
N THR A 29 -6.71 -5.66 1.34
CA THR A 29 -7.63 -5.06 2.31
C THR A 29 -9.08 -5.49 2.06
N ILE A 30 -9.94 -5.14 3.01
CA ILE A 30 -11.39 -5.22 2.85
C ILE A 30 -11.95 -3.81 2.97
N VAL A 31 -12.80 -3.43 2.03
CA VAL A 31 -13.54 -2.17 2.08
C VAL A 31 -15.02 -2.47 2.25
N VAL A 32 -15.63 -1.85 3.26
CA VAL A 32 -17.08 -1.92 3.49
C VAL A 32 -17.67 -0.57 3.11
N THR A 33 -18.60 -0.54 2.15
CA THR A 33 -19.33 0.67 1.72
C THR A 33 -20.80 0.34 1.49
N ASN A 34 -21.73 1.18 1.97
CA ASN A 34 -23.17 1.04 1.69
C ASN A 34 -23.73 -0.40 1.83
N ASN A 35 -23.36 -1.09 2.91
CA ASN A 35 -23.71 -2.48 3.21
C ASN A 35 -23.12 -3.54 2.26
N ASN A 36 -22.23 -3.16 1.35
CA ASN A 36 -21.43 -4.06 0.54
C ASN A 36 -20.04 -4.26 1.12
N VAL A 37 -19.47 -5.43 0.89
CA VAL A 37 -18.10 -5.79 1.26
C VAL A 37 -17.31 -6.07 -0.02
N HIS A 38 -16.22 -5.33 -0.19
CA HIS A 38 -15.31 -5.44 -1.32
C HIS A 38 -13.97 -5.99 -0.83
N PHE A 39 -13.53 -7.10 -1.43
CA PHE A 39 -12.24 -7.70 -1.15
C PHE A 39 -11.22 -7.21 -2.17
N TYR A 40 -10.06 -6.78 -1.68
CA TYR A 40 -8.90 -6.41 -2.48
C TYR A 40 -7.77 -7.34 -2.09
N ASP A 41 -7.44 -8.27 -2.99
CA ASP A 41 -6.41 -9.28 -2.75
C ASP A 41 -5.00 -8.69 -2.69
N SER A 42 -4.06 -9.46 -2.13
CA SER A 42 -2.65 -9.11 -2.28
C SER A 42 -2.25 -9.08 -3.76
N LEU A 43 -1.55 -8.02 -4.15
CA LEU A 43 -0.94 -7.84 -5.47
C LEU A 43 0.50 -8.38 -5.53
N ALA A 44 1.10 -8.65 -4.38
CA ALA A 44 2.40 -9.29 -4.26
C ALA A 44 2.22 -10.82 -4.19
N GLN A 45 1.87 -11.43 -5.33
CA GLN A 45 1.46 -12.84 -5.40
C GLN A 45 2.63 -13.82 -5.56
N ASP A 46 3.81 -13.33 -5.91
CA ASP A 46 5.02 -14.12 -6.09
C ASP A 46 6.23 -13.41 -5.48
N GLU A 47 7.34 -14.13 -5.36
CA GLU A 47 8.58 -13.59 -4.78
C GLU A 47 9.08 -12.35 -5.54
N LYS A 48 8.96 -12.34 -6.87
CA LYS A 48 9.44 -11.23 -7.71
C LYS A 48 8.67 -9.94 -7.41
N SER A 49 7.34 -10.00 -7.43
CA SER A 49 6.45 -8.88 -7.12
C SER A 49 6.65 -8.41 -5.67
N TRP A 50 6.79 -9.33 -4.72
CA TRP A 50 7.16 -9.02 -3.33
C TRP A 50 8.45 -8.22 -3.23
N ILE A 51 9.51 -8.69 -3.88
CA ILE A 51 10.81 -8.01 -3.90
C ILE A 51 10.69 -6.63 -4.55
N SER A 52 9.93 -6.50 -5.65
CA SER A 52 9.70 -5.19 -6.29
C SER A 52 9.02 -4.20 -5.37
N HIS A 53 8.06 -4.62 -4.54
CA HIS A 53 7.46 -3.75 -3.52
C HIS A 53 8.45 -3.38 -2.40
N LEU A 54 9.29 -4.33 -1.98
CA LEU A 54 10.22 -4.14 -0.86
C LEU A 54 11.43 -3.27 -1.22
N LYS A 55 12.07 -3.53 -2.36
CA LYS A 55 13.36 -2.95 -2.75
C LYS A 55 13.29 -2.07 -4.01
N GLY A 56 12.16 -2.07 -4.70
CA GLY A 56 12.04 -1.50 -6.03
C GLY A 56 12.33 -2.54 -7.10
N GLY A 57 11.81 -2.31 -8.30
CA GLY A 57 11.88 -3.25 -9.41
C GLY A 57 10.69 -3.14 -10.35
N GLU A 58 10.76 -3.92 -11.41
CA GLU A 58 9.72 -4.00 -12.45
C GLU A 58 8.64 -5.02 -12.08
N SER A 59 7.61 -5.10 -12.94
CA SER A 59 6.53 -6.10 -12.84
C SER A 59 5.70 -6.04 -11.55
N ALA A 60 5.70 -4.91 -10.84
CA ALA A 60 4.85 -4.74 -9.66
C ALA A 60 3.42 -4.34 -10.07
N SER A 61 2.46 -4.56 -9.16
CA SER A 61 1.09 -4.04 -9.27
C SER A 61 0.75 -3.29 -7.98
N ILE A 62 0.10 -2.14 -8.07
CA ILE A 62 -0.22 -1.31 -6.91
C ILE A 62 -1.69 -0.90 -6.91
N TYR A 63 -2.28 -0.90 -5.73
CA TYR A 63 -3.51 -0.15 -5.45
C TYR A 63 -3.15 1.30 -5.20
N ARG A 64 -3.69 2.19 -6.02
CA ARG A 64 -3.55 3.64 -5.84
C ARG A 64 -4.83 4.19 -5.22
N CYS A 65 -4.66 4.79 -4.06
CA CYS A 65 -5.72 5.44 -3.33
C CYS A 65 -6.01 6.83 -3.91
N ASP A 66 -7.29 7.19 -3.97
CA ASP A 66 -7.79 8.51 -4.33
C ASP A 66 -7.62 9.52 -3.18
N ASN A 67 -7.73 9.04 -1.95
CA ASN A 67 -7.57 9.81 -0.71
C ASN A 67 -7.08 8.91 0.44
N VAL A 68 -6.88 9.51 1.62
CA VAL A 68 -6.38 8.82 2.82
C VAL A 68 -7.28 7.69 3.32
N SER A 69 -8.59 7.74 3.04
CA SER A 69 -9.55 6.71 3.43
C SER A 69 -9.54 5.53 2.47
N CYS A 70 -9.04 5.72 1.25
CA CYS A 70 -8.86 4.71 0.21
C CYS A 70 -10.07 3.77 0.05
N LEU A 71 -11.25 4.35 -0.13
CA LEU A 71 -12.50 3.58 -0.23
C LEU A 71 -12.68 2.96 -1.64
N HIS A 72 -12.04 3.53 -2.66
CA HIS A 72 -12.13 3.05 -4.04
C HIS A 72 -10.74 2.96 -4.67
N PRO A 73 -9.87 2.05 -4.18
CA PRO A 73 -8.54 1.91 -4.73
C PRO A 73 -8.58 1.48 -6.20
N SER A 74 -7.77 2.14 -7.01
CA SER A 74 -7.59 1.83 -8.43
C SER A 74 -6.40 0.89 -8.62
N LEU A 75 -6.53 -0.14 -9.45
CA LEU A 75 -5.47 -1.09 -9.71
C LEU A 75 -4.59 -0.63 -10.88
N ARG A 76 -3.29 -0.51 -10.64
CA ARG A 76 -2.28 -0.30 -11.69
C ARG A 76 -1.37 -1.51 -11.77
N ARG A 77 -1.21 -2.06 -12.98
CA ARG A 77 -0.39 -3.26 -13.24
C ARG A 77 0.86 -2.90 -14.02
N ASN A 78 1.85 -3.79 -13.97
CA ASN A 78 3.10 -3.70 -14.73
C ASN A 78 3.82 -2.36 -14.52
N ILE A 79 3.89 -1.93 -13.27
CA ILE A 79 4.61 -0.71 -12.91
C ILE A 79 6.05 -1.03 -12.52
N THR A 80 6.90 -0.01 -12.65
CA THR A 80 8.23 0.01 -12.06
C THR A 80 8.19 0.84 -10.79
N ILE A 81 8.63 0.26 -9.67
CA ILE A 81 8.79 0.95 -8.39
C ILE A 81 10.27 1.34 -8.29
N SER A 82 10.56 2.64 -8.20
CA SER A 82 11.95 3.07 -7.97
C SER A 82 12.41 2.64 -6.57
N PRO A 83 13.72 2.44 -6.33
CA PRO A 83 14.23 2.07 -5.02
C PRO A 83 13.79 3.03 -3.90
N GLU A 84 13.67 4.32 -4.19
CA GLU A 84 13.24 5.36 -3.22
C GLU A 84 11.74 5.25 -2.91
N GLN A 85 10.93 4.84 -3.89
CA GLN A 85 9.48 4.66 -3.74
C GLN A 85 9.09 3.28 -3.20
N SER A 86 10.05 2.36 -3.12
CA SER A 86 9.87 1.06 -2.46
C SER A 86 9.60 1.21 -0.97
N TYR A 87 9.08 0.16 -0.34
CA TYR A 87 8.85 0.16 1.10
C TYR A 87 10.14 0.45 1.87
N ALA A 88 11.26 -0.22 1.54
CA ALA A 88 12.54 0.00 2.20
C ALA A 88 13.07 1.43 1.96
N GLY A 89 12.89 1.97 0.75
CA GLY A 89 13.26 3.35 0.42
C GLY A 89 12.53 4.37 1.27
N LYS A 90 11.20 4.26 1.34
CA LYS A 90 10.36 5.13 2.17
C LYS A 90 10.65 4.98 3.66
N ALA A 91 10.86 3.76 4.14
CA ALA A 91 11.21 3.49 5.55
C ALA A 91 12.56 4.13 5.91
N LYS A 92 13.56 4.01 5.03
CA LYS A 92 14.87 4.66 5.19
C LYS A 92 14.73 6.19 5.23
N GLN A 93 13.93 6.77 4.35
CA GLN A 93 13.68 8.21 4.34
C GLN A 93 13.04 8.68 5.65
N GLN A 94 12.02 7.98 6.16
CA GLN A 94 11.41 8.30 7.45
C GLN A 94 12.42 8.19 8.61
N LEU A 95 13.26 7.17 8.61
CA LEU A 95 14.32 7.03 9.61
C LEU A 95 15.31 8.20 9.57
N THR A 96 15.70 8.66 8.37
CA THR A 96 16.57 9.83 8.22
C THR A 96 15.89 11.10 8.76
N ASN A 97 14.59 11.30 8.47
CA ASN A 97 13.84 12.46 8.93
C ASN A 97 13.68 12.51 10.46
N LEU A 98 13.68 11.35 11.14
CA LEU A 98 13.61 11.28 12.60
C LEU A 98 14.96 11.52 13.30
N LYS A 99 16.07 11.38 12.57
CA LYS A 99 17.42 11.59 13.10
C LYS A 99 17.89 13.04 13.00
N ASN A 100 17.21 13.85 12.20
CA ASN A 100 17.47 15.27 11.99
C ASN A 100 16.42 16.11 12.72
#